data_AF-A0A816UTN5-F1
#
_entry.id   AF-A0A816UTN5-F1
#
_cell.length_a   1.000
_cell.length_b   1.000
_cell.length_c   1.000
_cell.angle_alpha   90.00
_cell.angle_beta   90.00
_cell.angle_gamma   90.00
#
_symmetry.space_group_name_H-M   'P 1'
#
loop_
_entity.id
_entity.type
_entity.pdbx_description
1 polymer ?
#
loop_
_entity_poly.entity_id
_entity_poly.type
_entity_poly.pdbx_seq_one_letter_code
_entity_poly.pdbx_strand_id
1 'polypeptide(L)'
;MDDQHLEFDNVILPEFSAVAPILILAEDIHHNWLTKEIQKAHENREHAIIITHHAHCRHSTCSIDDEEAGVEDAFANDHDTDCMDPVRLWVHGHMHRSTNLMVNSTRLASNQFGYMSENCGFRPNLKIPLYDDGTANVTDA
;
A
#
# COMPACT_ATOMS: atom_id res chain seq x y z
N MET A 1 24.35 -11.07 0.82
CA MET A 1 23.52 -9.86 0.77
C MET A 1 22.49 -10.10 1.85
N ASP A 2 22.64 -9.42 2.99
CA ASP A 2 21.69 -9.55 4.09
C ASP A 2 20.39 -8.87 3.62
N ASP A 3 19.36 -9.67 3.43
CA ASP A 3 17.99 -9.17 3.36
C ASP A 3 17.70 -8.51 4.70
N GLN A 4 17.62 -7.18 4.69
CA GLN A 4 17.09 -6.43 5.81
C GLN A 4 15.57 -6.63 5.80
N HIS A 5 15.14 -7.76 6.35
CA HIS A 5 13.75 -7.93 6.75
C HIS A 5 13.38 -6.76 7.66
N LEU A 6 12.39 -5.98 7.26
CA LEU A 6 11.76 -4.99 8.13
C LEU A 6 10.96 -5.75 9.20
N GLU A 7 11.64 -6.20 10.24
CA GLU A 7 10.97 -6.64 11.47
C GLU A 7 10.35 -5.41 12.13
N PHE A 8 9.02 -5.29 12.04
CA PHE A 8 8.27 -4.25 12.72
C PHE A 8 8.12 -4.62 14.21
N ASP A 9 9.23 -4.59 14.97
CA ASP A 9 9.26 -5.00 16.38
C ASP A 9 8.41 -4.13 17.32
N ASN A 10 7.82 -3.04 16.82
CA ASN A 10 7.01 -2.11 17.61
C ASN A 10 5.89 -1.50 16.77
N VAL A 11 4.99 -2.33 16.23
CA VAL A 11 3.73 -1.81 15.67
C VAL A 11 2.85 -1.31 16.82
N ILE A 12 2.92 -0.02 17.11
CA ILE A 12 1.88 0.67 17.88
C ILE A 12 0.68 0.80 16.95
N LEU A 13 -0.26 -0.13 17.06
CA LEU A 13 -1.54 -0.02 16.36
C LEU A 13 -2.25 1.25 16.87
N PRO A 14 -2.65 2.18 15.98
CA PRO A 14 -3.44 3.32 16.40
C PRO A 14 -4.76 2.84 17.01
N GLU A 15 -5.08 3.29 18.22
CA GLU A 15 -6.41 3.08 18.80
C GLU A 15 -7.41 4.00 18.09
N PHE A 16 -8.24 3.44 17.22
CA PHE A 16 -9.31 4.17 16.56
C PHE A 16 -10.59 4.13 17.40
N SER A 17 -11.07 5.31 17.83
CA SER A 17 -12.35 5.43 18.51
C SER A 17 -13.50 5.37 17.48
N ALA A 18 -14.22 4.23 17.52
CA ALA A 18 -15.49 3.95 16.85
C ALA A 18 -15.47 3.82 15.30
N VAL A 19 -15.93 2.65 14.85
CA VAL A 19 -16.11 2.17 13.45
C VAL A 19 -14.83 2.25 12.62
N ALA A 20 -13.79 1.55 13.08
CA ALA A 20 -12.46 1.63 12.50
C ALA A 20 -12.40 1.00 11.09
N PRO A 21 -11.64 1.59 10.15
CA PRO A 21 -11.18 0.86 8.99
C PRO A 21 -10.30 -0.31 9.46
N ILE A 22 -10.50 -1.51 8.92
CA ILE A 22 -9.61 -2.64 9.20
C ILE A 22 -8.24 -2.30 8.61
N LEU A 23 -7.22 -2.21 9.46
CA LEU A 23 -5.82 -2.13 9.04
C LEU A 23 -5.28 -3.54 8.83
N ILE A 24 -4.95 -3.89 7.60
CA ILE A 24 -4.35 -5.18 7.23
C ILE A 24 -2.87 -4.96 6.93
N LEU A 25 -2.00 -5.53 7.77
CA LEU A 25 -0.57 -5.64 7.52
C LEU A 25 -0.32 -6.99 6.85
N ALA A 26 0.14 -6.97 5.60
CA ALA A 26 0.49 -8.20 4.89
C ALA A 26 1.95 -8.13 4.43
N GLU A 27 2.71 -9.17 4.74
CA GLU A 27 3.98 -9.47 4.08
C GLU A 27 3.70 -10.20 2.75
N ASP A 28 4.69 -10.22 1.86
CA ASP A 28 4.56 -10.66 0.47
C ASP A 28 4.12 -12.14 0.27
N ILE A 29 4.00 -12.91 1.35
CA ILE A 29 3.90 -14.39 1.32
C ILE A 29 2.47 -14.91 1.55
N HIS A 30 1.49 -14.04 1.83
CA HIS A 30 0.17 -14.48 2.30
C HIS A 30 -1.05 -13.93 1.54
N HIS A 31 -1.00 -13.90 0.20
CA HIS A 31 -2.12 -13.47 -0.66
C HIS A 31 -3.47 -14.13 -0.29
N ASN A 32 -3.51 -15.46 -0.14
CA ASN A 32 -4.73 -16.18 0.24
C ASN A 32 -5.32 -15.75 1.58
N TRP A 33 -4.50 -15.31 2.52
CA TRP A 33 -4.98 -14.79 3.80
C TRP A 33 -5.47 -13.35 3.62
N LEU A 34 -4.73 -12.51 2.90
CA LEU A 34 -5.11 -11.14 2.59
C LEU A 34 -6.48 -11.08 1.91
N THR A 35 -6.71 -11.89 0.87
CA THR A 35 -8.02 -11.97 0.19
C THR A 35 -9.14 -12.38 1.14
N LYS A 36 -8.87 -13.27 2.12
CA LYS A 36 -9.88 -13.65 3.13
C LYS A 36 -10.20 -12.52 4.09
N GLU A 37 -9.21 -11.74 4.51
CA GLU A 37 -9.46 -10.58 5.38
C GLU A 37 -10.19 -9.46 4.63
N ILE A 38 -9.85 -9.21 3.36
CA ILE A 38 -10.61 -8.31 2.48
C ILE A 38 -12.07 -8.77 2.36
N GLN A 39 -12.28 -10.07 2.13
CA GLN A 39 -13.63 -10.64 2.03
C GLN A 39 -14.43 -10.48 3.35
N LYS A 40 -13.80 -10.69 4.50
CA LYS A 40 -14.45 -10.46 5.81
C LYS A 40 -14.84 -8.99 6.00
N ALA A 41 -13.97 -8.05 5.66
CA ALA A 41 -14.27 -6.62 5.73
C ALA A 41 -15.48 -6.27 4.85
N HIS A 42 -15.54 -6.85 3.65
CA HIS A 42 -16.68 -6.65 2.75
C HIS A 42 -17.99 -7.20 3.34
N GLU A 43 -17.96 -8.41 3.90
CA GLU A 43 -19.12 -9.04 4.55
C GLU A 43 -19.63 -8.23 5.74
N ASN A 44 -18.72 -7.61 6.49
CA ASN A 44 -19.03 -6.74 7.62
C ASN A 44 -19.44 -5.32 7.21
N ARG A 45 -19.33 -4.97 5.92
CA ARG A 45 -19.54 -3.60 5.38
C ARG A 45 -18.59 -2.58 5.99
N GLU A 46 -17.34 -2.98 6.16
CA GLU A 46 -16.25 -2.16 6.68
C GLU A 46 -15.35 -1.68 5.54
N HIS A 47 -14.67 -0.54 5.74
CA HIS A 47 -13.60 -0.11 4.84
C HIS A 47 -12.29 -0.78 5.21
N ALA A 48 -11.51 -1.19 4.22
CA ALA A 48 -10.21 -1.80 4.43
C ALA A 48 -9.07 -0.85 4.02
N ILE A 49 -8.03 -0.81 4.84
CA ILE A 49 -6.76 -0.15 4.56
C ILE A 49 -5.68 -1.21 4.62
N ILE A 50 -4.92 -1.32 3.55
CA ILE A 50 -3.88 -2.33 3.42
C ILE A 50 -2.52 -1.65 3.40
N ILE A 51 -1.55 -2.22 4.13
CA ILE A 51 -0.16 -1.79 4.10
C ILE A 51 0.71 -3.02 3.82
N THR A 52 1.51 -2.95 2.77
CA THR A 52 2.42 -4.02 2.32
C THR A 52 3.81 -3.49 2.04
N HIS A 53 4.81 -4.38 1.99
CA HIS A 53 6.16 -4.00 1.57
C HIS A 53 6.22 -3.80 0.05
N HIS A 54 5.90 -4.81 -0.76
CA HIS A 54 5.79 -4.65 -2.21
C HIS A 54 4.44 -4.03 -2.60
N ALA A 55 4.34 -3.44 -3.79
CA ALA A 55 3.02 -3.12 -4.29
C ALA A 55 2.30 -4.38 -4.73
N HIS A 56 1.00 -4.38 -4.52
CA HIS A 56 0.15 -5.49 -4.90
C HIS A 56 -0.51 -5.32 -6.25
N CYS A 57 -0.42 -4.12 -6.81
CA CYS A 57 -0.98 -3.75 -8.10
C CYS A 57 0.15 -3.17 -8.94
N ARG A 58 0.27 -3.56 -10.20
CA ARG A 58 1.45 -3.31 -11.08
C ARG A 58 1.53 -1.87 -11.60
N HIS A 59 0.54 -1.04 -11.27
CA HIS A 59 0.41 0.30 -11.82
C HIS A 59 1.44 1.28 -11.23
N SER A 60 2.31 1.81 -12.10
CA SER A 60 3.35 2.79 -11.75
C SER A 60 4.37 2.28 -10.72
N THR A 61 4.64 0.97 -10.74
CA THR A 61 5.47 0.29 -9.75
C THR A 61 6.94 0.12 -10.15
N CYS A 62 7.26 0.29 -11.42
CA CYS A 62 8.63 0.24 -11.92
C CYS A 62 8.84 1.32 -12.99
N SER A 63 10.10 1.61 -13.32
CA SER A 63 10.42 2.57 -14.38
C SER A 63 10.16 1.96 -15.76
N ILE A 64 10.09 2.79 -16.80
CA ILE A 64 9.96 2.27 -18.17
C ILE A 64 11.16 1.42 -18.57
N ASP A 65 12.34 1.74 -18.04
CA ASP A 65 13.57 0.97 -18.27
C ASP A 65 13.49 -0.42 -17.58
N ASP A 66 12.84 -0.51 -16.41
CA ASP A 66 12.60 -1.77 -15.70
C ASP A 66 11.56 -2.64 -16.42
N GLU A 67 10.48 -2.03 -16.94
CA GLU A 67 9.48 -2.71 -17.77
C GLU A 67 10.10 -3.22 -19.09
N GLU A 68 10.93 -2.40 -19.74
CA GLU A 68 11.65 -2.80 -20.96
C GLU A 68 12.68 -3.90 -20.68
N ALA A 69 13.25 -3.93 -19.48
CA ALA A 69 14.20 -4.95 -19.04
C ALA A 69 13.54 -6.26 -18.58
N GLY A 70 12.21 -6.31 -18.43
CA GLY A 70 11.49 -7.52 -18.02
C GLY A 70 11.62 -7.84 -16.53
N VAL A 71 11.88 -6.84 -15.67
CA VAL A 71 12.14 -7.02 -14.22
C VAL A 71 11.05 -6.42 -13.32
N GLU A 72 9.95 -5.96 -13.91
CA GLU A 72 8.70 -5.54 -13.25
C GLU A 72 8.19 -6.43 -12.10
N ASP A 73 8.33 -7.76 -12.22
CA ASP A 73 7.81 -8.74 -11.27
C ASP A 73 8.61 -8.73 -9.95
N ALA A 74 9.79 -8.08 -9.95
CA ALA A 74 10.53 -7.80 -8.72
C ALA A 74 9.88 -6.70 -7.89
N PHE A 75 9.01 -5.86 -8.49
CA PHE A 75 8.46 -4.68 -7.85
C PHE A 75 7.01 -4.85 -7.40
N ALA A 76 6.21 -5.63 -8.13
CA ALA A 76 4.79 -5.79 -7.81
C ALA A 76 4.28 -7.20 -8.06
N ASN A 77 3.25 -7.57 -7.29
CA ASN A 77 2.45 -8.75 -7.57
C ASN A 77 1.35 -8.36 -8.60
N ASP A 78 1.07 -9.20 -9.59
CA ASP A 78 0.02 -8.97 -10.60
C ASP A 78 -1.38 -9.27 -10.04
N HIS A 79 -1.81 -8.46 -9.06
CA HIS A 79 -3.06 -8.63 -8.33
C HIS A 79 -3.91 -7.36 -8.33
N ASP A 80 -3.98 -6.67 -9.47
CA ASP A 80 -4.80 -5.47 -9.68
C ASP A 80 -6.28 -5.67 -9.32
N THR A 81 -6.77 -6.91 -9.36
CA THR A 81 -8.13 -7.29 -8.95
C THR A 81 -8.38 -7.06 -7.46
N ASP A 82 -7.36 -7.04 -6.61
CA ASP A 82 -7.57 -6.84 -5.17
C ASP A 82 -7.67 -5.35 -4.81
N CYS A 83 -7.24 -4.46 -5.71
CA CYS A 83 -7.40 -3.02 -5.62
C CYS A 83 -8.86 -2.61 -5.92
N MET A 84 -9.84 -3.11 -5.18
CA MET A 84 -11.27 -2.75 -5.31
C MET A 84 -11.98 -2.74 -3.95
N ASP A 85 -13.26 -2.32 -3.91
CA ASP A 85 -14.06 -2.33 -2.68
C ASP A 85 -14.00 -3.71 -2.00
N PRO A 86 -13.80 -3.79 -0.66
CA PRO A 86 -13.87 -2.74 0.35
C PRO A 86 -12.57 -1.94 0.55
N VAL A 87 -11.52 -2.21 -0.22
CA VAL A 87 -10.22 -1.55 -0.07
C VAL A 87 -10.31 -0.10 -0.54
N ARG A 88 -9.93 0.82 0.35
CA ARG A 88 -9.99 2.27 0.10
C ARG A 88 -8.62 2.90 -0.02
N LEU A 89 -7.66 2.37 0.72
CA LEU A 89 -6.27 2.81 0.69
C LEU A 89 -5.36 1.59 0.73
N TRP A 90 -4.36 1.59 -0.16
CA TRP A 90 -3.27 0.65 -0.16
C TRP A 90 -1.95 1.41 -0.12
N VAL A 91 -1.19 1.22 0.96
CA VAL A 91 0.14 1.80 1.12
C VAL A 91 1.20 0.76 0.83
N HIS A 92 2.19 1.10 0.00
CA HIS A 92 3.26 0.17 -0.39
C HIS A 92 4.64 0.84 -0.37
N GLY A 93 5.71 0.04 -0.50
CA GLY A 93 7.11 0.47 -0.52
C GLY A 93 7.93 -0.17 -1.64
N HIS A 94 9.17 -0.53 -1.32
CA HIS A 94 10.17 -1.26 -2.14
C HIS A 94 10.75 -0.53 -3.38
N MET A 95 9.92 0.22 -4.10
CA MET A 95 10.25 0.74 -5.44
C MET A 95 11.15 1.97 -5.44
N HIS A 96 11.46 2.51 -4.27
CA HIS A 96 12.17 3.78 -4.10
C HIS A 96 11.49 4.90 -4.91
N ARG A 97 10.15 4.89 -4.92
CA ARG A 97 9.32 5.87 -5.62
C ARG A 97 8.04 6.16 -4.87
N SER A 98 7.79 7.43 -4.62
CA SER A 98 6.55 7.91 -4.05
C SER A 98 5.46 7.94 -5.13
N THR A 99 4.30 7.37 -4.82
CA THR A 99 3.18 7.19 -5.74
C THR A 99 1.90 7.70 -5.09
N ASN A 100 0.96 8.14 -5.92
CA ASN A 100 -0.39 8.49 -5.51
C ASN A 100 -1.30 8.38 -6.73
N LEU A 101 -1.98 7.25 -6.88
CA LEU A 101 -2.90 7.00 -7.98
C LEU A 101 -4.16 6.29 -7.50
N MET A 102 -5.17 6.25 -8.37
CA MET A 102 -6.39 5.46 -8.16
C MET A 102 -6.32 4.23 -9.06
N VAL A 103 -6.53 3.05 -8.46
CA VAL A 103 -6.73 1.78 -9.16
C VAL A 103 -8.13 1.29 -8.77
N ASN A 104 -9.03 1.18 -9.75
CA ASN A 104 -10.47 1.01 -9.52
C ASN A 104 -11.01 1.98 -8.44
N SER A 105 -11.45 1.47 -7.30
CA SER A 105 -11.94 2.25 -6.14
C SER A 105 -10.91 2.41 -5.01
N THR A 106 -9.69 1.88 -5.18
CA THR A 106 -8.62 1.92 -4.19
C THR A 106 -7.63 3.03 -4.50
N ARG A 107 -7.27 3.85 -3.50
CA ARG A 107 -6.11 4.72 -3.61
C ARG A 107 -4.84 3.92 -3.33
N LEU A 108 -3.94 3.85 -4.31
CA LEU A 108 -2.60 3.27 -4.15
C LEU A 108 -1.61 4.40 -3.87
N ALA A 109 -0.91 4.35 -2.74
CA ALA A 109 -0.05 5.42 -2.27
C ALA A 109 1.29 4.91 -1.74
N SER A 110 2.34 5.69 -1.93
CA SER A 110 3.67 5.45 -1.36
C SER A 110 4.38 6.78 -1.11
N ASN A 111 5.22 6.82 -0.07
CA ASN A 111 6.02 8.00 0.29
C ASN A 111 7.44 7.57 0.67
N GLN A 112 8.22 7.16 -0.33
CA GLN A 112 9.50 6.48 -0.11
C GLN A 112 10.63 7.48 -0.02
N PHE A 113 11.51 7.28 0.97
CA PHE A 113 12.74 8.04 1.11
C PHE A 113 13.80 7.56 0.11
N GLY A 114 13.92 6.23 -0.08
CA GLY A 114 14.97 5.58 -0.87
C GLY A 114 16.37 5.83 -0.32
N TYR A 115 17.38 5.65 -1.17
CA TYR A 115 18.77 5.96 -0.83
C TYR A 115 19.03 7.47 -0.91
N MET A 116 20.05 7.96 -0.18
CA MET A 116 20.42 9.38 -0.16
C MET A 116 20.72 9.99 -1.54
N SER A 117 21.18 9.16 -2.49
CA SER A 117 21.47 9.59 -3.87
C SER A 117 20.24 9.61 -4.78
N GLU A 118 19.11 9.07 -4.32
CA GLU A 118 17.91 8.92 -5.12
C GLU A 118 16.91 10.04 -4.83
N ASN A 119 16.23 10.48 -5.88
CA ASN A 119 15.09 11.38 -5.74
C ASN A 119 13.80 10.57 -5.87
N CYS A 120 13.35 10.04 -4.75
CA CYS A 120 12.16 9.18 -4.67
C CYS A 120 10.85 9.97 -4.55
N GLY A 121 10.90 11.31 -4.57
CA GLY A 121 9.72 12.16 -4.39
C GLY A 121 9.17 12.17 -2.96
N PHE A 122 10.01 11.86 -1.95
CA PHE A 122 9.63 11.87 -0.55
C PHE A 122 9.04 13.21 -0.12
N ARG A 123 7.90 13.16 0.55
CA ARG A 123 7.17 14.31 1.09
C ARG A 123 7.14 14.19 2.62
N PRO A 124 7.97 14.94 3.36
CA PRO A 124 8.10 14.78 4.82
C PRO A 124 6.84 15.12 5.61
N ASN A 125 5.96 15.96 5.04
CA ASN A 125 4.70 16.38 5.68
C ASN A 125 3.46 15.72 5.07
N LEU A 126 3.65 14.63 4.30
CA LEU A 126 2.55 13.93 3.66
C LEU A 126 1.60 13.35 4.71
N LYS A 127 0.31 13.62 4.53
CA LYS A 127 -0.77 13.05 5.35
C LYS A 127 -1.85 12.46 4.47
N ILE A 128 -2.45 11.37 4.93
CA ILE A 128 -3.61 10.73 4.29
C ILE A 128 -4.74 10.68 5.34
N PRO A 129 -5.57 11.74 5.45
CA PRO A 129 -6.78 11.67 6.27
C PRO A 129 -7.71 10.55 5.78
N LEU A 130 -8.29 9.86 6.75
CA LEU A 130 -9.27 8.78 6.56
C LEU A 130 -10.63 9.30 7.01
N TYR A 131 -11.65 9.08 6.19
CA TYR A 131 -13.02 9.51 6.45
C TYR A 131 -13.97 8.31 6.55
N ASP A 132 -15.05 8.46 7.32
CA ASP A 132 -16.07 7.42 7.54
C ASP A 132 -16.77 6.96 6.24
N ASP A 133 -16.74 7.79 5.19
CA ASP A 133 -17.29 7.45 3.87
C ASP A 133 -16.33 6.62 3.00
N GLY A 134 -15.18 6.24 3.56
CA GLY A 134 -14.15 5.47 2.88
C GLY A 134 -13.25 6.32 1.97
N THR A 135 -13.34 7.64 2.05
CA THR A 135 -12.41 8.52 1.34
C THR A 135 -11.06 8.51 2.04
N ALA A 136 -9.99 8.41 1.24
CA ALA A 136 -8.62 8.64 1.67
C ALA A 136 -7.93 9.49 0.61
N ASN A 137 -7.44 10.67 0.94
CA ASN A 137 -6.81 11.58 -0.04
C ASN A 137 -5.41 11.99 0.45
N VAL A 138 -4.43 11.95 -0.45
CA VAL A 138 -3.07 12.40 -0.12
C VAL A 138 -3.01 13.93 -0.09
N THR A 139 -2.51 14.48 1.00
CA THR A 139 -2.37 15.93 1.23
C THR A 139 -0.94 16.25 1.70
N ASP A 140 -0.44 17.43 1.33
CA ASP A 140 0.66 18.06 2.06
C ASP A 140 0.03 18.98 3.10
N ALA A 141 0.31 18.74 4.37
CA ALA A 141 -0.11 19.63 5.44
C ALA A 141 1.00 20.63 5.78
#